data_AF-S7VHG0-F1
#
_entry.id   AF-S7VHG0-F1
#
_cell.length_a   1.000
_cell.length_b   1.000
_cell.length_c   1.000
_cell.angle_alpha   90.00
_cell.angle_beta   90.00
_cell.angle_gamma   90.00
#
_symmetry.space_group_name_H-M   'P 1'
#
loop_
_entity.id
_entity.type
_entity.pdbx_description
1 polymer ?
#
loop_
_entity_poly.entity_id
_entity_poly.type
_entity_poly.pdbx_seq_one_letter_code
_entity_poly.pdbx_strand_id
1 'polypeptide(L)'
;MSRLAPILRKTARLLWSQALLRRFVLLLAVIVLLLPCYAGLLWLAALPSGDAVMQHLEQADAHGYFDEEYPRLLQFRGMDMFTECIALDMSAQLRPTFQDILTMKFGGACEHLRASLQSGDFGGVPYPRYWHGYQVFLRPLIALMSYADVRLLTALTTAVLFIGLYAAARLRLGEAYAVALVASFLTAGTINVFTLVSHAALFWIIQLAAIALLLRRKSAPPILGFGILGSLDAFLSFLNMGSLSLSFPLLCLCLALWHDGEETPRILADGLLCSVAWSIGLLFTWVAKWGLAWAFLPPLDLFGATVEHYFLHSFSAFGSATARDFGKTMWLLWVPVYAWLAWRMYRRRLRVPRGLLVVLLPAIMPFVWIMILPGQSGIHHSSFVSIILWTPLAALLFLLLAMPAKTVTVRRPSATAATATFDPAEDACHD
;
A
#
# COMPACT_ATOMS: atom_id res chain seq x y z
N MET A 1 -1.27 34.75 -3.98
CA MET A 1 -0.43 34.14 -5.05
C MET A 1 1.04 34.56 -5.00
N SER A 2 1.44 35.65 -4.31
CA SER A 2 2.84 36.13 -4.25
C SER A 2 3.83 35.28 -3.43
N ARG A 3 3.36 34.40 -2.52
CA ARG A 3 4.23 33.53 -1.70
C ARG A 3 4.62 32.20 -2.37
N LEU A 4 3.94 31.81 -3.46
CA LEU A 4 4.19 30.55 -4.17
C LEU A 4 5.33 30.66 -5.20
N ALA A 5 5.52 31.83 -5.81
CA ALA A 5 6.52 32.06 -6.85
C ALA A 5 7.98 31.78 -6.42
N PRO A 6 8.48 32.23 -5.25
CA PRO A 6 9.85 31.94 -4.83
C PRO A 6 10.06 30.47 -4.47
N ILE A 7 9.03 29.80 -3.92
CA ILE A 7 9.06 28.37 -3.62
C ILE A 7 9.13 27.58 -4.93
N LEU A 8 8.24 27.85 -5.88
CA LEU A 8 8.24 27.20 -7.20
C LEU A 8 9.58 27.36 -7.93
N ARG A 9 10.22 28.54 -7.85
CA ARG A 9 11.57 28.77 -8.42
C ARG A 9 12.64 27.95 -7.71
N LYS A 10 12.59 27.84 -6.38
CA LYS A 10 13.53 27.03 -5.59
C LYS A 10 13.35 25.54 -5.88
N THR A 11 12.10 25.07 -5.97
CA THR A 11 11.76 23.69 -6.34
C THR A 11 12.16 23.38 -7.77
N ALA A 12 11.97 24.29 -8.73
CA ALA A 12 12.41 24.13 -10.11
C ALA A 12 13.95 24.03 -10.23
N ARG A 13 14.70 24.85 -9.48
CA ARG A 13 16.17 24.73 -9.41
C ARG A 13 16.61 23.42 -8.73
N LEU A 14 15.85 22.92 -7.76
CA LEU A 14 16.12 21.64 -7.11
C LEU A 14 15.87 20.47 -8.07
N LEU A 15 14.79 20.53 -8.85
CA LEU A 15 14.42 19.55 -9.88
C LEU A 15 15.49 19.41 -10.97
N TRP A 16 16.22 20.49 -11.26
CA TRP A 16 17.33 20.53 -12.21
C TRP A 16 18.71 20.49 -11.55
N SER A 17 18.78 20.21 -10.24
CA SER A 17 20.06 20.13 -9.55
C SER A 17 20.79 18.82 -9.90
N GLN A 18 22.10 18.89 -10.11
CA GLN A 18 22.92 17.70 -10.34
C GLN A 18 22.77 16.67 -9.21
N ALA A 19 22.49 17.12 -7.98
CA ALA A 19 22.25 16.23 -6.85
C ALA A 19 20.98 15.38 -7.01
N LEU A 20 19.89 15.93 -7.56
CA LEU A 20 18.67 15.16 -7.80
C LEU A 20 18.86 14.16 -8.95
N LEU A 21 19.50 14.59 -10.04
CA LEU A 21 19.83 13.70 -11.16
C LEU A 21 20.66 12.51 -10.68
N ARG A 22 21.71 12.75 -9.87
CA ARG A 22 22.53 11.68 -9.28
C ARG A 22 21.71 10.68 -8.46
N ARG A 23 20.68 11.13 -7.73
CA ARG A 23 19.80 10.23 -6.95
C ARG A 23 18.95 9.34 -7.85
N PHE A 24 18.42 9.87 -8.97
CA PHE A 24 17.65 9.06 -9.91
C PHE A 24 18.53 8.12 -10.74
N VAL A 25 19.74 8.55 -11.12
CA VAL A 25 20.73 7.66 -11.76
C VAL A 25 21.11 6.53 -10.82
N LEU A 26 21.37 6.84 -9.53
CA LEU A 26 21.64 5.82 -8.52
C LEU A 26 20.44 4.89 -8.34
N LEU A 27 19.21 5.42 -8.32
CA LEU A 27 18.01 4.61 -8.23
C LEU A 27 17.93 3.60 -9.40
N LEU A 28 18.13 4.06 -10.64
CA LEU A 28 18.12 3.18 -11.80
C LEU A 28 19.21 2.12 -11.72
N ALA A 29 20.43 2.50 -11.33
CA ALA A 29 21.52 1.54 -11.14
C ALA A 29 21.17 0.48 -10.08
N VAL A 30 20.57 0.89 -8.95
CA VAL A 30 20.11 -0.02 -7.91
C VAL A 30 19.02 -0.96 -8.42
N ILE A 31 18.00 -0.45 -9.13
CA ILE A 31 16.94 -1.29 -9.68
C ILE A 31 17.50 -2.32 -10.67
N VAL A 32 18.42 -1.92 -11.55
CA VAL A 32 19.08 -2.84 -12.49
C VAL A 32 19.83 -3.94 -11.74
N LEU A 33 20.52 -3.61 -10.65
CA LEU A 33 21.22 -4.58 -9.81
C LEU A 33 20.26 -5.50 -9.03
N LEU A 34 19.04 -5.05 -8.72
CA LEU A 34 18.03 -5.87 -8.04
C LEU A 34 17.45 -6.96 -8.94
N LEU A 35 17.37 -6.76 -10.26
CA LEU A 35 16.80 -7.75 -11.18
C LEU A 35 17.47 -9.13 -11.13
N PRO A 36 18.82 -9.27 -11.23
CA PRO A 36 19.46 -10.57 -11.07
C PRO A 36 19.31 -11.13 -9.65
N CYS A 37 19.26 -10.27 -8.63
CA CYS A 37 18.99 -10.71 -7.26
C CYS A 37 17.58 -11.33 -7.13
N TYR A 38 16.56 -10.71 -7.74
CA TYR A 38 15.20 -11.24 -7.77
C TYR A 38 15.12 -12.60 -8.47
N ALA A 39 15.76 -12.73 -9.63
CA ALA A 39 15.85 -14.02 -10.33
C ALA A 39 16.57 -15.08 -9.48
N GLY A 40 17.69 -14.71 -8.82
CA GLY A 40 18.41 -15.58 -7.91
C GLY A 40 17.58 -16.02 -6.70
N LEU A 41 16.82 -15.10 -6.10
CA LEU A 41 15.92 -15.42 -4.98
C LEU A 41 14.81 -16.40 -5.41
N LEU A 42 14.22 -16.22 -6.60
CA LEU A 42 13.24 -17.16 -7.15
C LEU A 42 13.86 -18.53 -7.44
N TRP A 43 15.08 -18.56 -7.97
CA TRP A 43 15.80 -19.81 -8.20
C TRP A 43 16.05 -20.56 -6.89
N LEU A 44 16.49 -19.87 -5.84
CA LEU A 44 16.64 -20.44 -4.50
C LEU A 44 15.31 -20.92 -3.92
N ALA A 45 14.24 -20.16 -4.11
CA ALA A 45 12.91 -20.51 -3.65
C ALA A 45 12.34 -21.77 -4.33
N ALA A 46 12.83 -22.11 -5.52
CA ALA A 46 12.43 -23.29 -6.27
C ALA A 46 13.14 -24.59 -5.83
N LEU A 47 14.25 -24.49 -5.07
CA LEU A 47 15.04 -25.63 -4.61
C LEU A 47 14.32 -26.60 -3.65
N PRO A 48 13.44 -26.15 -2.72
CA PRO A 48 12.70 -27.06 -1.85
C PRO A 48 11.90 -28.10 -2.65
N SER A 49 11.76 -29.30 -2.08
CA SER A 49 11.14 -30.46 -2.73
C SER A 49 9.69 -30.18 -3.09
N GLY A 50 9.35 -30.33 -4.38
CA GLY A 50 7.97 -30.20 -4.86
C GLY A 50 7.03 -31.22 -4.21
N ASP A 51 7.50 -32.42 -3.89
CA ASP A 51 6.66 -33.47 -3.28
C ASP A 51 6.17 -33.09 -1.89
N ALA A 52 7.02 -32.45 -1.07
CA ALA A 52 6.61 -31.95 0.24
C ALA A 52 5.57 -30.82 0.11
N VAL A 53 5.76 -29.92 -0.87
CA VAL A 53 4.79 -28.86 -1.17
C VAL A 53 3.44 -29.49 -1.56
N MET A 54 3.45 -30.47 -2.47
CA MET A 54 2.25 -31.20 -2.89
C MET A 54 1.54 -31.85 -1.71
N GLN A 55 2.25 -32.59 -0.86
CA GLN A 55 1.67 -33.26 0.29
C GLN A 55 1.00 -32.29 1.26
N HIS A 56 1.62 -31.15 1.57
CA HIS A 56 1.02 -30.16 2.46
C HIS A 56 -0.18 -29.45 1.83
N LEU A 57 -0.21 -29.28 0.50
CA LEU A 57 -1.36 -28.72 -0.22
C LEU A 57 -2.53 -29.73 -0.31
N GLU A 58 -2.26 -31.01 -0.57
CA GLU A 58 -3.27 -32.08 -0.53
C GLU A 58 -3.89 -32.21 0.87
N GLN A 59 -3.06 -32.13 1.91
CA GLN A 59 -3.55 -32.07 3.29
C GLN A 59 -4.43 -30.84 3.51
N ALA A 60 -4.05 -29.67 2.99
CA ALA A 60 -4.87 -28.46 3.11
C ALA A 60 -6.22 -28.62 2.39
N ASP A 61 -6.26 -29.23 1.20
CA ASP A 61 -7.51 -29.51 0.50
C ASP A 61 -8.41 -30.46 1.31
N ALA A 62 -7.84 -31.53 1.87
CA ALA A 62 -8.57 -32.48 2.71
C ALA A 62 -9.20 -31.84 3.97
N HIS A 63 -8.61 -30.76 4.48
CA HIS A 63 -9.15 -29.98 5.61
C HIS A 63 -10.17 -28.90 5.17
N GLY A 64 -10.47 -28.80 3.86
CA GLY A 64 -11.45 -27.87 3.31
C GLY A 64 -10.98 -26.42 3.23
N TYR A 65 -9.66 -26.16 3.20
CA TYR A 65 -9.14 -24.80 3.07
C TYR A 65 -9.44 -24.14 1.72
N PHE A 66 -9.78 -24.93 0.70
CA PHE A 66 -10.04 -24.48 -0.66
C PHE A 66 -11.52 -24.59 -1.07
N ASP A 67 -12.41 -24.84 -0.11
CA ASP A 67 -13.86 -24.85 -0.35
C ASP A 67 -14.40 -23.43 -0.50
N GLU A 68 -15.46 -23.25 -1.31
CA GLU A 68 -16.06 -21.94 -1.57
C GLU A 68 -16.57 -21.23 -0.30
N GLU A 69 -17.03 -22.01 0.69
CA GLU A 69 -17.53 -21.49 1.96
C GLU A 69 -16.41 -21.13 2.96
N TYR A 70 -15.16 -21.41 2.61
CA TYR A 70 -14.01 -21.12 3.45
C TYR A 70 -13.59 -19.64 3.31
N PRO A 71 -13.39 -18.91 4.42
CA PRO A 71 -13.51 -19.31 5.82
C PRO A 71 -14.94 -19.17 6.37
N ARG A 72 -15.31 -20.09 7.27
CA ARG A 72 -16.69 -20.22 7.79
C ARG A 72 -17.15 -19.10 8.73
N LEU A 73 -16.25 -18.21 9.15
CA LEU A 73 -16.53 -17.11 10.08
C LEU A 73 -17.02 -15.86 9.35
N LEU A 74 -18.11 -15.26 9.82
CA LEU A 74 -18.82 -14.14 9.18
C LEU A 74 -17.91 -12.94 8.82
N GLN A 75 -16.92 -12.60 9.66
CA GLN A 75 -16.00 -11.48 9.39
C GLN A 75 -14.90 -11.81 8.36
N PHE A 76 -14.65 -13.09 8.11
CA PHE A 76 -13.63 -13.57 7.19
C PHE A 76 -14.23 -14.06 5.86
N ARG A 77 -15.57 -14.13 5.74
CA ARG A 77 -16.26 -14.41 4.47
C ARG A 77 -15.83 -13.35 3.44
N GLY A 78 -15.11 -13.78 2.40
CA GLY A 78 -14.58 -12.90 1.34
C GLY A 78 -13.05 -12.77 1.29
N MET A 79 -12.27 -13.57 2.02
CA MET A 79 -10.81 -13.66 1.76
C MET A 79 -10.51 -13.82 0.26
N ASP A 80 -9.39 -13.26 -0.21
CA ASP A 80 -8.94 -13.35 -1.60
C ASP A 80 -8.39 -14.75 -1.93
N MET A 81 -9.27 -15.75 -1.82
CA MET A 81 -8.95 -17.15 -2.10
C MET A 81 -8.60 -17.37 -3.56
N PHE A 82 -9.09 -16.51 -4.47
CA PHE A 82 -8.70 -16.55 -5.87
C PHE A 82 -7.18 -16.36 -6.02
N THR A 83 -6.64 -15.25 -5.53
CA THR A 83 -5.20 -14.98 -5.61
C THR A 83 -4.39 -15.97 -4.76
N GLU A 84 -4.93 -16.36 -3.61
CA GLU A 84 -4.28 -17.34 -2.73
C GLU A 84 -4.09 -18.69 -3.44
N CYS A 85 -5.14 -19.24 -4.03
CA CYS A 85 -5.07 -20.52 -4.74
C CYS A 85 -4.17 -20.46 -5.97
N ILE A 86 -4.13 -19.34 -6.69
CA ILE A 86 -3.15 -19.13 -7.78
C ILE A 86 -1.72 -19.18 -7.25
N ALA A 87 -1.45 -18.50 -6.13
CA ALA A 87 -0.12 -18.49 -5.53
C ALA A 87 0.31 -19.90 -5.06
N LEU A 88 -0.62 -20.69 -4.50
CA LEU A 88 -0.36 -22.06 -4.07
C LEU A 88 -0.19 -23.02 -5.24
N ASP A 89 -0.99 -22.89 -6.29
CA ASP A 89 -0.87 -23.64 -7.55
C ASP A 89 0.51 -23.41 -8.20
N MET A 90 0.93 -22.14 -8.26
CA MET A 90 2.27 -21.77 -8.70
C MET A 90 3.37 -22.29 -7.77
N SER A 91 3.09 -22.40 -6.46
CA SER A 91 4.03 -22.96 -5.49
C SER A 91 4.28 -24.45 -5.75
N ALA A 92 3.28 -25.20 -6.21
CA ALA A 92 3.44 -26.61 -6.56
C ALA A 92 4.26 -26.81 -7.85
N GLN A 93 4.08 -25.90 -8.82
CA GLN A 93 4.68 -26.00 -10.14
C GLN A 93 6.13 -25.55 -10.23
N LEU A 94 6.53 -24.54 -9.44
CA LEU A 94 7.80 -23.84 -9.60
C LEU A 94 9.01 -24.82 -9.60
N ARG A 95 9.80 -24.84 -10.67
CA ARG A 95 11.08 -25.58 -10.71
C ARG A 95 12.25 -24.60 -10.86
N PRO A 96 13.49 -25.00 -10.51
CA PRO A 96 14.68 -24.16 -10.65
C PRO A 96 15.13 -24.04 -12.12
N THR A 97 14.18 -23.78 -13.03
CA THR A 97 14.41 -23.59 -14.45
C THR A 97 14.25 -22.11 -14.81
N PHE A 98 14.99 -21.68 -15.84
CA PHE A 98 14.90 -20.30 -16.31
C PHE A 98 13.49 -19.97 -16.84
N GLN A 99 12.83 -20.94 -17.47
CA GLN A 99 11.47 -20.77 -17.97
C GLN A 99 10.47 -20.53 -16.84
N ASP A 100 10.50 -21.31 -15.76
CA ASP A 100 9.52 -21.17 -14.67
C ASP A 100 9.71 -19.87 -13.87
N ILE A 101 10.96 -19.41 -13.77
CA ILE A 101 11.29 -18.10 -13.18
C ILE A 101 10.69 -16.97 -14.02
N LEU A 102 10.60 -17.12 -15.34
CA LEU A 102 10.03 -16.12 -16.25
C LEU A 102 8.53 -16.28 -16.51
N THR A 103 8.00 -17.50 -16.46
CA THR A 103 6.56 -17.77 -16.65
C THR A 103 6.13 -18.90 -15.76
N MET A 104 5.05 -18.71 -15.04
CA MET A 104 4.31 -19.84 -14.49
C MET A 104 2.98 -19.98 -15.20
N LYS A 105 2.44 -21.18 -15.23
CA LYS A 105 1.11 -21.40 -15.80
C LYS A 105 0.07 -20.84 -14.84
N PHE A 106 -0.94 -20.24 -15.42
CA PHE A 106 -2.10 -19.72 -14.72
C PHE A 106 -3.27 -20.68 -14.94
N GLY A 107 -3.68 -21.32 -13.85
CA GLY A 107 -4.76 -22.30 -13.84
C GLY A 107 -6.15 -21.75 -13.50
N GLY A 108 -6.22 -20.68 -12.69
CA GLY A 108 -7.46 -20.03 -12.28
C GLY A 108 -7.75 -20.17 -10.78
N ALA A 109 -9.03 -20.25 -10.43
CA ALA A 109 -9.51 -20.26 -9.04
C ALA A 109 -9.18 -21.57 -8.30
N CYS A 110 -9.62 -21.69 -7.04
CA CYS A 110 -9.35 -22.84 -6.17
C CYS A 110 -9.80 -24.19 -6.76
N GLU A 111 -10.87 -24.23 -7.57
CA GLU A 111 -11.29 -25.46 -8.25
C GLU A 111 -10.18 -26.03 -9.15
N HIS A 112 -9.42 -25.17 -9.83
CA HIS A 112 -8.31 -25.60 -10.66
C HIS A 112 -7.18 -26.20 -9.82
N LEU A 113 -6.78 -25.51 -8.73
CA LEU A 113 -5.77 -26.03 -7.81
C LEU A 113 -6.15 -27.43 -7.32
N ARG A 114 -7.39 -27.62 -6.89
CA ARG A 114 -7.89 -28.93 -6.41
C ARG A 114 -7.81 -30.00 -7.51
N ALA A 115 -8.22 -29.67 -8.73
CA ALA A 115 -8.12 -30.59 -9.86
C ALA A 115 -6.65 -30.95 -10.18
N SER A 116 -5.74 -29.99 -10.12
CA SER A 116 -4.29 -30.20 -10.33
C SER A 116 -3.67 -31.07 -9.24
N LEU A 117 -4.07 -30.88 -7.97
CA LEU A 117 -3.61 -31.72 -6.86
C LEU A 117 -4.07 -33.18 -7.02
N GLN A 118 -5.28 -33.41 -7.54
CA GLN A 118 -5.79 -34.77 -7.74
C GLN A 118 -5.19 -35.47 -8.97
N SER A 119 -4.96 -34.73 -10.06
CA SER A 119 -4.48 -35.30 -11.32
C SER A 119 -2.96 -35.36 -11.42
N GLY A 120 -2.25 -34.51 -10.66
CA GLY A 120 -0.82 -34.25 -10.84
C GLY A 120 -0.49 -33.43 -12.09
N ASP A 121 -1.49 -33.03 -12.89
CA ASP A 121 -1.32 -32.19 -14.07
C ASP A 121 -1.70 -30.75 -13.78
N PHE A 122 -0.66 -29.92 -13.69
CA PHE A 122 -0.77 -28.48 -13.51
C PHE A 122 -0.85 -27.79 -14.87
N GLY A 123 -2.01 -27.93 -15.53
CA GLY A 123 -2.30 -27.31 -16.82
C GLY A 123 -2.30 -25.78 -16.79
N GLY A 124 -3.03 -25.15 -17.70
CA GLY A 124 -3.19 -23.69 -17.72
C GLY A 124 -2.28 -22.97 -18.72
N VAL A 125 -2.40 -21.64 -18.73
CA VAL A 125 -1.80 -20.78 -19.77
C VAL A 125 -0.52 -20.14 -19.24
N PRO A 126 0.62 -20.18 -19.96
CA PRO A 126 1.82 -19.46 -19.56
C PRO A 126 1.53 -17.98 -19.29
N TYR A 127 1.85 -17.52 -18.09
CA TYR A 127 1.45 -16.20 -17.61
C TYR A 127 2.70 -15.37 -17.20
N PRO A 128 3.38 -14.74 -18.18
CA PRO A 128 4.64 -14.01 -17.96
C PRO A 128 4.47 -12.65 -17.25
N ARG A 129 3.27 -12.36 -16.76
CA ARG A 129 2.87 -11.02 -16.36
C ARG A 129 3.49 -10.53 -15.07
N TYR A 130 3.67 -11.45 -14.13
CA TYR A 130 4.17 -11.16 -12.79
C TYR A 130 5.53 -11.83 -12.56
N TRP A 131 6.29 -11.28 -11.63
CA TRP A 131 7.53 -11.91 -11.20
C TRP A 131 7.31 -13.09 -10.26
N HIS A 132 6.18 -13.12 -9.54
CA HIS A 132 5.85 -14.14 -8.54
C HIS A 132 6.82 -14.17 -7.35
N GLY A 133 7.40 -13.03 -6.99
CA GLY A 133 8.37 -12.90 -5.91
C GLY A 133 7.85 -13.29 -4.52
N TYR A 134 6.53 -13.34 -4.31
CA TYR A 134 5.94 -13.90 -3.09
C TYR A 134 6.37 -15.37 -2.86
N GLN A 135 6.75 -16.10 -3.92
CA GLN A 135 7.27 -17.46 -3.82
C GLN A 135 8.57 -17.56 -3.01
N VAL A 136 9.34 -16.47 -2.91
CA VAL A 136 10.60 -16.43 -2.16
C VAL A 136 10.42 -16.82 -0.69
N PHE A 137 9.24 -16.53 -0.12
CA PHE A 137 8.92 -16.94 1.24
C PHE A 137 7.88 -18.08 1.26
N LEU A 138 6.87 -18.02 0.38
CA LEU A 138 5.72 -18.92 0.39
C LEU A 138 6.14 -20.38 0.19
N ARG A 139 6.87 -20.66 -0.91
CA ARG A 139 7.21 -22.03 -1.28
C ARG A 139 8.14 -22.71 -0.27
N PRO A 140 9.25 -22.08 0.20
CA PRO A 140 10.07 -22.69 1.23
C PRO A 140 9.30 -23.01 2.51
N LEU A 141 8.39 -22.14 2.94
CA LEU A 141 7.58 -22.42 4.13
C LEU A 141 6.62 -23.59 3.90
N ILE A 142 5.89 -23.62 2.78
CA ILE A 142 4.99 -24.73 2.49
C ILE A 142 5.75 -26.04 2.29
N ALA A 143 6.99 -26.01 1.82
CA ALA A 143 7.81 -27.23 1.76
C ALA A 143 8.19 -27.77 3.16
N LEU A 144 8.23 -26.90 4.18
CA LEU A 144 8.71 -27.23 5.52
C LEU A 144 7.58 -27.50 6.54
N MET A 145 6.39 -26.92 6.35
CA MET A 145 5.29 -27.01 7.31
C MET A 145 3.93 -26.98 6.62
N SER A 146 2.88 -27.35 7.37
CA SER A 146 1.52 -27.36 6.85
C SER A 146 1.05 -25.96 6.44
N TYR A 147 0.11 -25.87 5.51
CA TYR A 147 -0.48 -24.59 5.10
C TYR A 147 -1.10 -23.81 6.28
N ALA A 148 -1.65 -24.52 7.27
CA ALA A 148 -2.18 -23.92 8.49
C ALA A 148 -1.09 -23.21 9.30
N ASP A 149 0.08 -23.84 9.45
CA ASP A 149 1.23 -23.27 10.16
C ASP A 149 1.80 -22.06 9.43
N VAL A 150 1.86 -22.11 8.10
CA VAL A 150 2.30 -20.95 7.29
C VAL A 150 1.37 -19.75 7.48
N ARG A 151 0.05 -19.98 7.53
CA ARG A 151 -0.93 -18.93 7.82
C ARG A 151 -0.81 -18.39 9.24
N LEU A 152 -0.57 -19.26 10.23
CA LEU A 152 -0.34 -18.84 11.61
C LEU A 152 0.93 -17.98 11.72
N LEU A 153 2.04 -18.42 11.15
CA LEU A 153 3.29 -17.65 11.10
C LEU A 153 3.07 -16.31 10.42
N THR A 154 2.29 -16.29 9.34
CA THR A 154 1.92 -15.07 8.63
C THR A 154 1.14 -14.10 9.52
N ALA A 155 0.15 -14.61 10.25
CA ALA A 155 -0.65 -13.81 11.18
C ALA A 155 0.20 -13.25 12.31
N LEU A 156 1.07 -14.05 12.91
CA LEU A 156 1.98 -13.63 13.99
C LEU A 156 2.96 -12.56 13.51
N THR A 157 3.60 -12.76 12.35
CA THR A 157 4.53 -11.80 11.77
C THR A 157 3.83 -10.48 11.45
N THR A 158 2.64 -10.55 10.86
CA THR A 158 1.81 -9.38 10.56
C THR A 158 1.42 -8.65 11.85
N ALA A 159 1.04 -9.37 12.91
CA ALA A 159 0.71 -8.79 14.21
C ALA A 159 1.90 -8.07 14.85
N VAL A 160 3.09 -8.69 14.84
CA VAL A 160 4.32 -8.07 15.37
C VAL A 160 4.65 -6.78 14.63
N LEU A 161 4.60 -6.79 13.30
CA LEU A 161 4.83 -5.58 12.49
C LEU A 161 3.76 -4.51 12.73
N PHE A 162 2.51 -4.91 12.95
CA PHE A 162 1.43 -3.98 13.27
C PHE A 162 1.61 -3.34 14.66
N ILE A 163 2.05 -4.11 15.66
CA ILE A 163 2.45 -3.57 16.97
C ILE A 163 3.62 -2.60 16.82
N GLY A 164 4.62 -2.96 16.01
CA GLY A 164 5.76 -2.09 15.70
C GLY A 164 5.33 -0.78 15.03
N LEU A 165 4.39 -0.84 14.08
CA LEU A 165 3.80 0.34 13.44
C LEU A 165 3.08 1.22 14.45
N TYR A 166 2.23 0.65 15.30
CA TYR A 166 1.54 1.40 16.34
C TYR A 166 2.54 2.07 17.30
N ALA A 167 3.57 1.33 17.76
CA ALA A 167 4.60 1.87 18.64
C ALA A 167 5.38 3.02 17.98
N ALA A 168 5.77 2.87 16.71
CA ALA A 168 6.46 3.90 15.94
C ALA A 168 5.57 5.15 15.75
N ALA A 169 4.30 4.96 15.40
CA ALA A 169 3.34 6.05 15.26
C ALA A 169 3.08 6.76 16.59
N ARG A 170 2.95 6.02 17.69
CA ARG A 170 2.77 6.57 19.04
C ARG A 170 3.96 7.41 19.47
N LEU A 171 5.16 6.88 19.29
CA LEU A 171 6.40 7.59 19.60
C LEU A 171 6.56 8.85 18.74
N ARG A 172 6.13 8.79 17.47
CA ARG A 172 6.36 9.84 16.50
C ARG A 172 5.32 10.95 16.51
N LEU A 173 4.05 10.57 16.52
CA LEU A 173 2.91 11.46 16.30
C LEU A 173 2.06 11.63 17.57
N GLY A 174 2.16 10.69 18.51
CA GLY A 174 1.37 10.65 19.75
C GLY A 174 0.26 9.60 19.72
N GLU A 175 -0.28 9.32 20.91
CA GLU A 175 -1.27 8.24 21.16
C GLU A 175 -2.49 8.31 20.23
N ALA A 176 -3.11 9.48 20.12
CA ALA A 176 -4.34 9.63 19.34
C ALA A 176 -4.15 9.25 17.86
N TYR A 177 -3.01 9.61 17.26
CA TYR A 177 -2.72 9.29 15.87
C TYR A 177 -2.38 7.82 15.67
N ALA A 178 -1.69 7.20 16.64
CA ALA A 178 -1.44 5.76 16.62
C ALA A 178 -2.75 4.97 16.68
N VAL A 179 -3.66 5.35 17.58
CA VAL A 179 -5.01 4.77 17.67
C VAL A 179 -5.79 4.98 16.38
N ALA A 180 -5.71 6.16 15.76
CA ALA A 180 -6.36 6.41 14.47
C ALA A 180 -5.85 5.51 13.34
N LEU A 181 -4.54 5.23 13.27
CA LEU A 181 -3.99 4.30 12.28
C LEU A 181 -4.45 2.86 12.49
N VAL A 182 -4.59 2.44 13.75
CA VAL A 182 -5.12 1.11 14.08
C VAL A 182 -6.61 1.03 13.80
N ALA A 183 -7.36 2.04 14.20
CA ALA A 183 -8.80 2.14 13.95
C ALA A 183 -9.08 2.14 12.44
N SER A 184 -8.30 2.89 11.64
CA SER A 184 -8.48 2.91 10.19
C SER A 184 -8.25 1.54 9.56
N PHE A 185 -7.27 0.77 10.04
CA PHE A 185 -7.03 -0.59 9.57
C PHE A 185 -8.24 -1.49 9.87
N LEU A 186 -8.72 -1.50 11.11
CA LEU A 186 -9.88 -2.32 11.49
C LEU A 186 -11.15 -1.92 10.73
N THR A 187 -11.42 -0.62 10.61
CA THR A 187 -12.57 -0.13 9.84
C THR A 187 -12.44 -0.42 8.35
N ALA A 188 -11.22 -0.50 7.83
CA ALA A 188 -10.97 -0.85 6.45
C ALA A 188 -11.33 -2.30 6.12
N GLY A 189 -11.64 -3.14 7.11
CA GLY A 189 -11.95 -4.56 6.88
C GLY A 189 -10.72 -5.38 6.49
N THR A 190 -9.52 -4.87 6.77
CA THR A 190 -8.24 -5.45 6.32
C THR A 190 -7.72 -6.56 7.22
N ILE A 191 -8.52 -7.00 8.20
CA ILE A 191 -8.11 -8.06 9.13
C ILE A 191 -7.78 -9.37 8.41
N ASN A 192 -8.41 -9.62 7.26
CA ASN A 192 -8.15 -10.80 6.43
C ASN A 192 -6.70 -10.90 5.95
N VAL A 193 -6.00 -9.76 5.80
CA VAL A 193 -4.58 -9.69 5.41
C VAL A 193 -3.68 -10.46 6.36
N PHE A 194 -4.07 -10.60 7.62
CA PHE A 194 -3.29 -11.37 8.60
C PHE A 194 -3.16 -12.84 8.20
N THR A 195 -4.02 -13.37 7.34
CA THR A 195 -4.04 -14.79 7.00
C THR A 195 -3.90 -15.08 5.51
N LEU A 196 -3.67 -14.06 4.68
CA LEU A 196 -3.42 -14.17 3.24
C LEU A 196 -1.93 -14.29 3.00
N VAL A 197 -1.46 -15.50 2.68
CA VAL A 197 -0.04 -15.79 2.51
C VAL A 197 0.46 -15.22 1.19
N SER A 198 -0.39 -15.20 0.14
CA SER A 198 -0.04 -14.68 -1.18
C SER A 198 0.32 -13.18 -1.21
N HIS A 199 -0.17 -12.40 -0.25
CA HIS A 199 0.11 -10.96 -0.16
C HIS A 199 1.00 -10.56 1.03
N ALA A 200 1.29 -11.50 1.93
CA ALA A 200 1.95 -11.24 3.20
C ALA A 200 3.30 -10.52 3.04
N ALA A 201 4.15 -11.02 2.12
CA ALA A 201 5.49 -10.47 1.91
C ALA A 201 5.45 -8.98 1.54
N LEU A 202 4.59 -8.58 0.59
CA LEU A 202 4.45 -7.18 0.23
C LEU A 202 3.90 -6.39 1.43
N PHE A 203 2.85 -6.88 2.09
CA PHE A 203 2.28 -6.19 3.24
C PHE A 203 3.31 -5.94 4.36
N TRP A 204 4.19 -6.90 4.64
CA TRP A 204 5.28 -6.72 5.61
C TRP A 204 6.26 -5.62 5.18
N ILE A 205 6.64 -5.59 3.90
CA ILE A 205 7.50 -4.53 3.36
C ILE A 205 6.83 -3.15 3.47
N ILE A 206 5.52 -3.05 3.24
CA ILE A 206 4.75 -1.81 3.43
C ILE A 206 4.81 -1.34 4.88
N GLN A 207 4.59 -2.26 5.84
CA GLN A 207 4.66 -1.97 7.27
C GLN A 207 6.06 -1.52 7.70
N LEU A 208 7.10 -2.24 7.27
CA LEU A 208 8.49 -1.90 7.55
C LEU A 208 8.87 -0.54 6.98
N ALA A 209 8.45 -0.23 5.74
CA ALA A 209 8.66 1.07 5.13
C ALA A 209 7.96 2.18 5.92
N ALA A 210 6.70 1.98 6.31
CA ALA A 210 5.95 2.94 7.13
C ALA A 210 6.62 3.18 8.49
N ILE A 211 7.02 2.13 9.20
CA ILE A 211 7.78 2.21 10.47
C ILE A 211 9.07 3.02 10.26
N ALA A 212 9.86 2.66 9.24
CA ALA A 212 11.12 3.33 8.96
C ALA A 212 10.93 4.83 8.66
N LEU A 213 9.85 5.20 7.98
CA LEU A 213 9.52 6.60 7.67
C LEU A 213 9.02 7.38 8.88
N LEU A 214 8.24 6.76 9.78
CA LEU A 214 7.84 7.38 11.04
C LEU A 214 9.04 7.63 11.96
N LEU A 215 9.97 6.69 12.03
CA LEU A 215 11.17 6.81 12.88
C LEU A 215 12.29 7.67 12.25
N ARG A 216 12.18 8.00 10.97
CA ARG A 216 13.16 8.81 10.24
C ARG A 216 13.22 10.24 10.79
N ARG A 217 14.45 10.72 11.03
CA ARG A 217 14.76 12.13 11.40
C ARG A 217 15.46 12.93 10.29
N LYS A 218 15.68 12.32 9.12
CA LYS A 218 16.37 12.95 7.99
C LYS A 218 15.41 13.81 7.17
N SER A 219 15.80 15.04 6.91
CA SER A 219 14.99 16.07 6.22
C SER A 219 14.98 15.96 4.69
N ALA A 220 15.87 15.17 4.09
CA ALA A 220 15.88 14.93 2.65
C ALA A 220 14.81 13.90 2.24
N PRO A 221 14.20 13.99 1.05
CA PRO A 221 13.20 13.02 0.59
C PRO A 221 13.83 11.62 0.40
N PRO A 222 13.17 10.55 0.88
CA PRO A 222 13.63 9.15 0.76
C PRO A 222 13.44 8.56 -0.66
N ILE A 223 13.87 9.27 -1.70
CA ILE A 223 13.69 8.90 -3.12
C ILE A 223 14.10 7.44 -3.41
N LEU A 224 15.32 7.05 -3.02
CA LEU A 224 15.81 5.69 -3.24
C LEU A 224 14.93 4.63 -2.56
N GLY A 225 14.49 4.89 -1.33
CA GLY A 225 13.64 3.97 -0.57
C GLY A 225 12.29 3.73 -1.24
N PHE A 226 11.65 4.80 -1.73
CA PHE A 226 10.38 4.66 -2.46
C PHE A 226 10.55 3.97 -3.81
N GLY A 227 11.66 4.21 -4.53
CA GLY A 227 11.92 3.48 -5.77
C GLY A 227 12.22 1.99 -5.55
N ILE A 228 12.95 1.62 -4.51
CA ILE A 228 13.10 0.21 -4.12
C ILE A 228 11.75 -0.40 -3.74
N LEU A 229 10.91 0.34 -3.00
CA LEU A 229 9.57 -0.11 -2.62
C LEU A 229 8.67 -0.38 -3.83
N GLY A 230 8.72 0.47 -4.86
CA GLY A 230 8.01 0.22 -6.12
C GLY A 230 8.56 -0.97 -6.89
N SER A 231 9.88 -1.18 -6.87
CA SER A 231 10.50 -2.38 -7.45
C SER A 231 10.06 -3.66 -6.73
N LEU A 232 10.05 -3.65 -5.40
CA LEU A 232 9.58 -4.76 -4.58
C LEU A 232 8.09 -5.04 -4.79
N ASP A 233 7.28 -4.00 -5.02
CA ASP A 233 5.86 -4.15 -5.33
C ASP A 233 5.64 -4.94 -6.63
N ALA A 234 6.34 -4.55 -7.69
CA ALA A 234 6.32 -5.25 -8.98
C ALA A 234 6.85 -6.69 -8.87
N PHE A 235 7.79 -6.93 -7.96
CA PHE A 235 8.37 -8.25 -7.73
C PHE A 235 7.44 -9.17 -6.93
N LEU A 236 6.96 -8.69 -5.77
CA LEU A 236 6.28 -9.50 -4.76
C LEU A 236 4.77 -9.64 -4.97
N SER A 237 4.14 -8.82 -5.81
CA SER A 237 2.68 -8.77 -5.90
C SER A 237 2.12 -9.18 -7.26
N PHE A 238 0.82 -9.43 -7.27
CA PHE A 238 0.00 -9.57 -8.48
C PHE A 238 -0.45 -8.20 -9.03
N LEU A 239 0.19 -7.09 -8.64
CA LEU A 239 -0.22 -5.71 -8.93
C LEU A 239 -1.62 -5.35 -8.41
N ASN A 240 -2.17 -6.16 -7.51
CA ASN A 240 -3.35 -5.80 -6.76
C ASN A 240 -2.96 -4.74 -5.71
N MET A 241 -2.07 -5.01 -4.76
CA MET A 241 -1.75 -4.08 -3.65
C MET A 241 -0.83 -2.90 -3.99
N GLY A 242 -0.57 -2.63 -5.27
CA GLY A 242 0.37 -1.61 -5.73
C GLY A 242 0.16 -0.23 -5.12
N SER A 243 -1.09 0.22 -5.11
CA SER A 243 -1.39 1.53 -4.51
C SER A 243 -1.10 1.62 -3.01
N LEU A 244 -1.17 0.51 -2.27
CA LEU A 244 -0.95 0.51 -0.83
C LEU A 244 0.54 0.69 -0.51
N SER A 245 1.43 0.09 -1.31
CA SER A 245 2.88 0.21 -1.12
C SER A 245 3.41 1.62 -1.39
N LEU A 246 2.73 2.40 -2.22
CA LEU A 246 2.97 3.83 -2.30
C LEU A 246 2.24 4.60 -1.19
N SER A 247 0.91 4.46 -1.13
CA SER A 247 0.03 5.40 -0.45
C SER A 247 0.24 5.41 1.07
N PHE A 248 0.38 4.24 1.70
CA PHE A 248 0.46 4.16 3.16
C PHE A 248 1.82 4.64 3.71
N PRO A 249 2.98 4.22 3.15
CA PRO A 249 4.27 4.77 3.53
C PRO A 249 4.38 6.26 3.22
N LEU A 250 3.79 6.71 2.10
CA LEU A 250 3.72 8.13 1.76
C LEU A 250 2.90 8.94 2.77
N LEU A 251 1.76 8.40 3.23
CA LEU A 251 0.99 9.01 4.32
C LEU A 251 1.86 9.17 5.57
N CYS A 252 2.55 8.10 5.99
CA CYS A 252 3.42 8.14 7.16
C CYS A 252 4.54 9.19 7.03
N LEU A 253 5.18 9.30 5.86
CA LEU A 253 6.16 10.36 5.59
C LEU A 253 5.55 11.76 5.69
N CYS A 254 4.42 11.98 5.01
CA CYS A 254 3.71 13.26 5.02
C CYS A 254 3.30 13.69 6.44
N LEU A 255 2.80 12.76 7.25
CA LEU A 255 2.43 13.01 8.64
C LEU A 255 3.65 13.31 9.52
N ALA A 256 4.75 12.57 9.34
CA ALA A 256 5.99 12.81 10.08
C ALA A 256 6.60 14.19 9.77
N LEU A 257 6.67 14.59 8.49
CA LEU A 257 7.17 15.90 8.08
C LEU A 257 6.24 17.03 8.57
N TRP A 258 4.93 16.83 8.49
CA TRP A 258 3.96 17.79 9.03
C TRP A 258 4.12 17.97 10.55
N HIS A 259 4.34 16.87 11.28
CA HIS A 259 4.59 16.91 12.71
C HIS A 259 5.90 17.62 13.07
N ASP A 260 6.93 17.54 12.22
CA ASP A 260 8.18 18.32 12.36
C ASP A 260 8.01 19.82 12.06
N GLY A 261 6.81 20.26 11.67
CA GLY A 261 6.54 21.65 11.33
C GLY A 261 7.02 22.06 9.94
N GLU A 262 7.29 21.09 9.05
CA GLU A 262 7.67 21.37 7.67
C GLU A 262 6.53 22.04 6.89
N GLU A 263 6.88 22.92 5.94
CA GLU A 263 5.89 23.64 5.16
C GLU A 263 5.15 22.73 4.17
N THR A 264 3.82 22.91 4.04
CA THR A 264 2.98 22.10 3.12
C THR A 264 3.53 21.99 1.69
N PRO A 265 4.02 23.08 1.03
CA PRO A 265 4.59 22.95 -0.32
C PRO A 265 5.80 22.02 -0.39
N ARG A 266 6.64 22.00 0.66
CA ARG A 266 7.80 21.10 0.75
C ARG A 266 7.35 19.66 0.91
N ILE A 267 6.39 19.40 1.80
CA ILE A 267 5.84 18.06 2.02
C ILE A 267 5.25 17.51 0.71
N LEU A 268 4.50 18.34 -0.02
CA LEU A 268 3.95 17.96 -1.32
C LEU A 268 5.04 17.69 -2.37
N ALA A 269 6.08 18.52 -2.43
CA ALA A 269 7.19 18.31 -3.35
C ALA A 269 7.95 17.01 -3.06
N ASP A 270 8.27 16.75 -1.78
CA ASP A 270 8.94 15.52 -1.35
C ASP A 270 8.05 14.29 -1.62
N GLY A 271 6.75 14.42 -1.37
CA GLY A 271 5.77 13.38 -1.66
C GLY A 271 5.68 13.05 -3.14
N LEU A 272 5.60 14.06 -4.02
CA LEU A 272 5.61 13.88 -5.47
C LEU A 272 6.90 13.24 -5.97
N LEU A 273 8.07 13.67 -5.46
CA LEU A 273 9.36 13.05 -5.81
C LEU A 273 9.41 11.57 -5.41
N CYS A 274 8.87 11.23 -4.23
CA CYS A 274 8.78 9.85 -3.76
C CYS A 274 7.80 9.04 -4.62
N SER A 275 6.65 9.59 -5.00
CA SER A 275 5.70 8.94 -5.93
C SER A 275 6.34 8.67 -7.29
N VAL A 276 7.06 9.65 -7.87
CA VAL A 276 7.78 9.45 -9.14
C VAL A 276 8.85 8.36 -9.00
N ALA A 277 9.61 8.37 -7.92
CA ALA A 277 10.62 7.35 -7.67
C ALA A 277 10.03 5.94 -7.56
N TRP A 278 8.94 5.80 -6.81
CA TRP A 278 8.18 4.56 -6.69
C TRP A 278 7.66 4.09 -8.05
N SER A 279 7.07 4.97 -8.85
CA SER A 279 6.58 4.64 -10.19
C SER A 279 7.70 4.18 -11.11
N ILE A 280 8.88 4.81 -11.06
CA ILE A 280 10.06 4.37 -11.82
C ILE A 280 10.48 2.95 -11.38
N GLY A 281 10.54 2.70 -10.07
CA GLY A 281 10.85 1.38 -9.52
C GLY A 281 9.91 0.29 -10.00
N LEU A 282 8.61 0.56 -9.89
CA LEU A 282 7.54 -0.35 -10.30
C LEU A 282 7.57 -0.61 -11.80
N LEU A 283 7.51 0.45 -12.61
CA LEU A 283 7.43 0.34 -14.07
C LEU A 283 8.68 -0.30 -14.64
N PHE A 284 9.87 0.08 -14.17
CA PHE A 284 11.12 -0.49 -14.68
C PHE A 284 11.19 -1.99 -14.38
N THR A 285 10.90 -2.39 -13.13
CA THR A 285 10.94 -3.80 -12.73
C THR A 285 9.88 -4.62 -13.46
N TRP A 286 8.68 -4.08 -13.61
CA TRP A 286 7.59 -4.76 -14.31
C TRP A 286 7.87 -4.93 -15.80
N VAL A 287 8.29 -3.86 -16.50
CA VAL A 287 8.64 -3.92 -17.93
C VAL A 287 9.87 -4.80 -18.17
N ALA A 288 10.83 -4.83 -17.23
CA ALA A 288 11.98 -5.72 -17.34
C ALA A 288 11.57 -7.20 -17.40
N LYS A 289 10.53 -7.61 -16.68
CA LYS A 289 9.98 -8.98 -16.78
C LYS A 289 9.57 -9.30 -18.21
N TRP A 290 8.82 -8.40 -18.82
CA TRP A 290 8.28 -8.59 -20.16
C TRP A 290 9.37 -8.57 -21.21
N GLY A 291 10.37 -7.69 -21.05
CA GLY A 291 11.56 -7.69 -21.90
C GLY A 291 12.31 -9.02 -21.85
N LEU A 292 12.50 -9.59 -20.66
CA LEU A 292 13.12 -10.91 -20.50
C LEU A 292 12.24 -12.02 -21.06
N ALA A 293 10.94 -12.01 -20.77
CA ALA A 293 10.00 -13.00 -21.29
C ALA A 293 9.98 -13.00 -22.82
N TRP A 294 9.87 -11.82 -23.44
CA TRP A 294 9.90 -11.67 -24.90
C TRP A 294 11.23 -12.12 -25.52
N ALA A 295 12.36 -11.83 -24.86
CA ALA A 295 13.68 -12.15 -25.39
C ALA A 295 14.01 -13.66 -25.34
N PHE A 296 13.46 -14.39 -24.37
CA PHE A 296 13.92 -15.76 -24.08
C PHE A 296 12.85 -16.85 -24.18
N LEU A 297 11.58 -16.51 -24.37
CA LEU A 297 10.49 -17.47 -24.49
C LEU A 297 9.98 -17.52 -25.93
N PRO A 298 9.33 -18.63 -26.35
CA PRO A 298 8.64 -18.70 -27.64
C PRO A 298 7.64 -17.54 -27.80
N PRO A 299 7.21 -17.21 -29.04
CA PRO A 299 6.37 -16.04 -29.29
C PRO A 299 5.04 -16.13 -28.53
N LEU A 300 5.05 -15.55 -27.34
CA LEU A 300 3.87 -15.23 -26.54
C LEU A 300 3.38 -13.89 -27.08
N ASP A 301 2.10 -13.79 -27.46
CA ASP A 301 1.47 -12.51 -27.79
C ASP A 301 1.29 -11.68 -26.50
N LEU A 302 2.40 -11.09 -26.06
CA LEU A 302 2.51 -10.31 -24.84
C LEU A 302 1.79 -8.96 -24.95
N PHE A 303 1.73 -8.39 -26.16
CA PHE A 303 1.27 -7.02 -26.39
C PHE A 303 -0.15 -6.94 -26.94
N GLY A 304 -0.58 -7.85 -27.83
CA GLY A 304 -1.91 -7.87 -28.44
C GLY A 304 -3.01 -8.17 -27.42
N ALA A 305 -2.86 -9.25 -26.65
CA ALA A 305 -3.81 -9.64 -25.59
C ALA A 305 -3.89 -8.62 -24.43
N THR A 306 -2.82 -7.87 -24.17
CA THR A 306 -2.70 -7.00 -22.99
C THR A 306 -3.27 -5.59 -23.20
N VAL A 307 -3.22 -5.04 -24.42
CA VAL A 307 -3.70 -3.66 -24.67
C VAL A 307 -5.22 -3.63 -24.87
N GLU A 308 -5.76 -4.55 -25.67
CA GLU A 308 -7.17 -4.57 -26.06
C GLU A 308 -8.09 -4.99 -24.90
N HIS A 309 -7.69 -6.03 -24.15
CA HIS A 309 -8.49 -6.51 -23.01
C HIS A 309 -8.50 -5.50 -21.84
N TYR A 310 -7.42 -4.74 -21.64
CA TYR A 310 -7.28 -3.83 -20.49
C TYR A 310 -7.94 -2.47 -20.73
N PHE A 311 -7.60 -1.76 -21.81
CA PHE A 311 -8.04 -0.37 -21.94
C PHE A 311 -9.53 -0.22 -22.22
N LEU A 312 -10.16 -1.15 -22.96
CA LEU A 312 -11.57 -1.05 -23.36
C LEU A 312 -12.56 -1.55 -22.29
N HIS A 313 -12.19 -2.54 -21.47
CA HIS A 313 -13.07 -3.10 -20.44
C HIS A 313 -12.98 -2.37 -19.08
N SER A 314 -12.02 -1.45 -18.95
CA SER A 314 -11.68 -0.74 -17.71
C SER A 314 -12.82 0.06 -17.09
N PHE A 315 -13.63 0.76 -17.90
CA PHE A 315 -14.61 1.74 -17.39
C PHE A 315 -15.96 1.11 -17.03
N SER A 316 -16.42 0.12 -17.79
CA SER A 316 -17.67 -0.62 -17.51
C SER A 316 -17.53 -1.63 -16.37
N ALA A 317 -16.34 -2.22 -16.21
CA ALA A 317 -16.00 -3.08 -15.08
C ALA A 317 -16.01 -2.32 -13.74
N PHE A 318 -15.55 -1.06 -13.74
CA PHE A 318 -15.50 -0.23 -12.53
C PHE A 318 -16.88 -0.04 -11.89
N GLY A 319 -17.91 0.33 -12.67
CA GLY A 319 -19.25 0.57 -12.15
C GLY A 319 -19.93 -0.69 -11.59
N SER A 320 -19.82 -1.82 -12.31
CA SER A 320 -20.50 -3.08 -11.94
C SER A 320 -19.91 -3.75 -10.71
N ALA A 321 -18.59 -3.66 -10.53
CA ALA A 321 -17.92 -4.23 -9.39
C ALA A 321 -17.90 -3.32 -8.17
N THR A 322 -17.83 -1.98 -8.36
CA THR A 322 -18.06 -1.05 -7.25
C THR A 322 -19.43 -1.32 -6.63
N ALA A 323 -20.47 -1.59 -7.44
CA ALA A 323 -21.80 -1.95 -6.95
C ALA A 323 -21.87 -3.33 -6.26
N ARG A 324 -21.17 -4.34 -6.79
CA ARG A 324 -21.13 -5.71 -6.24
C ARG A 324 -20.36 -5.78 -4.91
N ASP A 325 -19.25 -5.06 -4.81
CA ASP A 325 -18.43 -4.99 -3.60
C ASP A 325 -19.02 -4.03 -2.56
N PHE A 326 -19.75 -2.98 -2.96
CA PHE A 326 -20.54 -2.14 -2.04
C PHE A 326 -21.52 -2.98 -1.21
N GLY A 327 -22.12 -4.02 -1.80
CA GLY A 327 -23.03 -4.93 -1.11
C GLY A 327 -22.35 -5.88 -0.12
N LYS A 328 -21.06 -6.19 -0.32
CA LYS A 328 -20.25 -7.12 0.49
C LYS A 328 -19.38 -6.44 1.55
N THR A 329 -19.06 -5.16 1.36
CA THR A 329 -18.26 -4.38 2.31
C THR A 329 -19.09 -3.99 3.52
N MET A 330 -18.42 -3.74 4.65
CA MET A 330 -19.01 -3.35 5.94
C MET A 330 -19.74 -2.00 5.92
N TRP A 331 -20.50 -1.64 4.87
CA TRP A 331 -21.12 -0.30 4.69
C TRP A 331 -22.00 0.10 5.89
N LEU A 332 -22.55 -0.88 6.61
CA LEU A 332 -23.22 -0.73 7.90
C LEU A 332 -22.32 -0.15 9.01
N LEU A 333 -21.00 -0.36 8.95
CA LEU A 333 -19.98 0.30 9.79
C LEU A 333 -19.48 1.61 9.17
N TRP A 334 -19.30 1.67 7.85
CA TRP A 334 -18.76 2.86 7.16
C TRP A 334 -19.72 4.04 7.13
N VAL A 335 -21.00 3.82 6.81
CA VAL A 335 -22.02 4.88 6.70
C VAL A 335 -22.19 5.62 8.03
N PRO A 336 -22.30 4.96 9.19
CA PRO A 336 -22.33 5.65 10.48
C PRO A 336 -21.03 6.41 10.78
N VAL A 337 -19.86 5.85 10.45
CA VAL A 337 -18.57 6.52 10.66
C VAL A 337 -18.48 7.79 9.80
N TYR A 338 -18.73 7.69 8.49
CA TYR A 338 -18.73 8.82 7.57
C TYR A 338 -19.84 9.84 7.89
N ALA A 339 -21.04 9.40 8.30
CA ALA A 339 -22.13 10.28 8.70
C ALA A 339 -21.83 11.02 10.01
N TRP A 340 -21.28 10.33 11.01
CA TRP A 340 -20.81 10.95 12.26
C TRP A 340 -19.71 11.98 11.99
N LEU A 341 -18.78 11.65 11.08
CA LEU A 341 -17.74 12.54 10.58
C LEU A 341 -18.31 13.79 9.90
N ALA A 342 -19.20 13.61 8.93
CA ALA A 342 -19.85 14.69 8.19
C ALA A 342 -20.66 15.59 9.12
N TRP A 343 -21.39 14.98 10.07
CA TRP A 343 -22.11 15.70 11.11
C TRP A 343 -21.18 16.51 12.02
N ARG A 344 -20.02 15.96 12.42
CA ARG A 344 -19.03 16.68 13.23
C ARG A 344 -18.43 17.86 12.46
N MET A 345 -18.18 17.70 11.16
CA MET A 345 -17.70 18.77 10.28
C MET A 345 -18.75 19.87 10.11
N TYR A 346 -20.01 19.49 9.86
CA TYR A 346 -21.16 20.39 9.74
C TYR A 346 -21.40 21.18 11.02
N ARG A 347 -21.50 20.49 12.17
CA ARG A 347 -21.77 21.12 13.48
C ARG A 347 -20.70 22.10 13.90
N ARG A 348 -19.43 21.87 13.54
CA ARG A 348 -18.33 22.74 13.95
C ARG A 348 -17.97 23.83 12.94
N ARG A 349 -18.72 23.97 11.82
CA ARG A 349 -18.48 24.97 10.74
C ARG A 349 -16.98 25.11 10.41
N LEU A 350 -16.32 23.98 10.26
CA LEU A 350 -14.85 23.92 10.26
C LEU A 350 -14.28 24.50 8.96
N ARG A 351 -13.28 25.37 9.09
CA ARG A 351 -12.44 25.77 7.95
C ARG A 351 -11.50 24.61 7.59
N VAL A 352 -11.20 24.46 6.30
CA VAL A 352 -10.26 23.46 5.77
C VAL A 352 -8.97 23.45 6.60
N PRO A 353 -8.60 22.34 7.26
CA PRO A 353 -7.41 22.29 8.10
C PRO A 353 -6.15 22.42 7.23
N ARG A 354 -5.11 23.08 7.75
CA ARG A 354 -3.81 23.21 7.06
C ARG A 354 -3.22 21.87 6.62
N GLY A 355 -3.57 20.77 7.31
CA GLY A 355 -3.15 19.41 6.98
C GLY A 355 -3.97 18.70 5.88
N LEU A 356 -5.02 19.31 5.31
CA LEU A 356 -5.85 18.66 4.29
C LEU A 356 -5.04 18.23 3.07
N LEU A 357 -4.27 19.15 2.49
CA LEU A 357 -3.46 18.87 1.30
C LEU A 357 -2.37 17.82 1.57
N VAL A 358 -1.85 17.76 2.79
CA VAL A 358 -0.78 16.83 3.21
C VAL A 358 -1.24 15.37 3.10
N VAL A 359 -2.51 15.09 3.43
CA VAL A 359 -3.04 13.72 3.43
C VAL A 359 -3.88 13.39 2.20
N LEU A 360 -4.37 14.39 1.46
CA LEU A 360 -5.09 14.14 0.20
C LEU A 360 -4.21 13.48 -0.86
N LEU A 361 -2.95 13.87 -0.95
CA LEU A 361 -2.00 13.28 -1.92
C LEU A 361 -1.87 11.75 -1.73
N PRO A 362 -1.55 11.21 -0.55
CA PRO A 362 -1.53 9.76 -0.36
C PRO A 362 -2.93 9.13 -0.42
N ALA A 363 -3.97 9.80 0.06
CA ALA A 363 -5.33 9.27 0.06
C ALA A 363 -5.94 9.08 -1.35
N ILE A 364 -5.52 9.86 -2.34
CA ILE A 364 -6.05 9.73 -3.71
C ILE A 364 -5.39 8.59 -4.51
N MET A 365 -4.18 8.15 -4.11
CA MET A 365 -3.39 7.17 -4.86
C MET A 365 -4.10 5.82 -5.10
N PRO A 366 -4.82 5.24 -4.12
CA PRO A 366 -5.66 4.06 -4.37
C PRO A 366 -6.65 4.22 -5.52
N PHE A 367 -7.32 5.36 -5.61
CA PHE A 367 -8.29 5.63 -6.66
C PHE A 367 -7.60 5.84 -8.01
N VAL A 368 -6.45 6.53 -8.02
CA VAL A 368 -5.62 6.67 -9.23
C VAL A 368 -5.18 5.31 -9.75
N TRP A 369 -4.75 4.41 -8.88
CA TRP A 369 -4.35 3.06 -9.25
C TRP A 369 -5.48 2.26 -9.87
N ILE A 370 -6.66 2.27 -9.25
CA ILE A 370 -7.85 1.62 -9.79
C ILE A 370 -8.16 2.14 -11.20
N MET A 371 -8.05 3.45 -11.43
CA MET A 371 -8.31 4.03 -12.75
C MET A 371 -7.27 3.62 -13.82
N ILE A 372 -6.00 3.45 -13.43
CA ILE A 372 -4.93 3.08 -14.37
C ILE A 372 -4.94 1.58 -14.66
N LEU A 373 -5.21 0.74 -13.66
CA LEU A 373 -5.14 -0.73 -13.76
C LEU A 373 -6.38 -1.42 -13.16
N PRO A 374 -7.59 -1.18 -13.68
CA PRO A 374 -8.82 -1.73 -13.08
C PRO A 374 -8.88 -3.27 -13.19
N GLY A 375 -8.37 -3.85 -14.27
CA GLY A 375 -8.30 -5.32 -14.42
C GLY A 375 -7.36 -6.00 -13.42
N GLN A 376 -6.31 -5.30 -12.96
CA GLN A 376 -5.36 -5.80 -11.95
C GLN A 376 -5.81 -5.53 -10.51
N SER A 377 -6.73 -4.59 -10.36
CA SER A 377 -7.29 -4.19 -9.08
C SER A 377 -8.29 -5.22 -8.54
N GLY A 378 -8.33 -6.45 -9.06
CA GLY A 378 -9.10 -7.56 -8.50
C GLY A 378 -10.62 -7.30 -8.38
N ILE A 379 -11.10 -6.31 -9.12
CA ILE A 379 -12.45 -5.74 -9.08
C ILE A 379 -13.53 -6.81 -9.29
N HIS A 380 -13.21 -7.93 -9.93
CA HIS A 380 -14.16 -9.02 -10.18
C HIS A 380 -14.20 -10.11 -9.11
N HIS A 381 -13.24 -10.18 -8.17
CA HIS A 381 -13.04 -11.39 -7.35
C HIS A 381 -12.68 -11.18 -5.85
N SER A 382 -12.47 -9.97 -5.33
CA SER A 382 -11.71 -9.85 -4.06
C SER A 382 -12.16 -8.76 -3.06
N SER A 383 -11.88 -9.02 -1.77
CA SER A 383 -11.82 -8.03 -0.66
C SER A 383 -10.74 -6.96 -0.84
N PHE A 384 -10.22 -6.79 -2.05
CA PHE A 384 -9.13 -5.90 -2.37
C PHE A 384 -9.49 -4.42 -2.20
N VAL A 385 -10.72 -4.04 -2.56
CA VAL A 385 -11.23 -2.68 -2.38
C VAL A 385 -11.09 -2.26 -0.91
N SER A 386 -11.36 -3.17 0.02
CA SER A 386 -11.23 -2.94 1.46
C SER A 386 -9.76 -2.65 1.87
N ILE A 387 -8.79 -3.35 1.27
CA ILE A 387 -7.37 -3.24 1.59
C ILE A 387 -6.77 -1.89 1.20
N ILE A 388 -7.09 -1.41 0.00
CA ILE A 388 -6.56 -0.13 -0.48
C ILE A 388 -7.27 1.08 0.15
N LEU A 389 -8.44 0.89 0.76
CA LEU A 389 -9.16 1.94 1.50
C LEU A 389 -8.56 2.25 2.87
N TRP A 390 -7.58 1.48 3.34
CA TRP A 390 -6.90 1.75 4.60
C TRP A 390 -6.23 3.13 4.64
N THR A 391 -5.48 3.52 3.59
CA THR A 391 -4.82 4.83 3.53
C THR A 391 -5.82 6.00 3.52
N PRO A 392 -6.86 6.02 2.66
CA PRO A 392 -7.89 7.06 2.69
C PRO A 392 -8.57 7.20 4.05
N LEU A 393 -8.87 6.09 4.74
CA LEU A 393 -9.42 6.13 6.08
C LEU A 393 -8.45 6.69 7.12
N ALA A 394 -7.19 6.26 7.08
CA ALA A 394 -6.15 6.76 7.97
C ALA A 394 -5.99 8.29 7.81
N ALA A 395 -5.95 8.76 6.56
CA ALA A 395 -5.92 10.17 6.22
C ALA A 395 -7.14 10.92 6.78
N LEU A 396 -8.34 10.35 6.66
CA LEU A 396 -9.57 10.94 7.18
C LEU A 396 -9.57 11.05 8.72
N LEU A 397 -9.20 9.97 9.42
CA LEU A 397 -9.12 9.97 10.88
C LEU A 397 -8.02 10.92 11.38
N PHE A 398 -6.89 11.02 10.68
CA PHE A 398 -5.87 12.04 10.95
C PHE A 398 -6.46 13.45 10.87
N LEU A 399 -7.22 13.76 9.81
CA LEU A 399 -7.83 15.09 9.65
C LEU A 399 -8.76 15.42 10.80
N LEU A 400 -9.52 14.44 11.29
CA LEU A 400 -10.37 14.63 12.47
C LEU A 400 -9.59 15.01 13.73
N LEU A 401 -8.41 14.41 13.91
CA LEU A 401 -7.57 14.63 15.08
C LEU A 401 -6.78 15.94 14.99
N ALA A 402 -6.30 16.29 13.80
CA ALA A 402 -5.56 17.54 13.55
C ALA A 402 -6.45 18.81 13.66
N MET A 403 -7.77 18.65 13.81
CA MET A 403 -8.71 19.76 14.02
C MET A 403 -8.63 20.25 15.48
N PRO A 404 -8.36 21.55 15.72
CA PRO A 404 -8.22 22.08 17.07
C PRO A 404 -9.50 21.87 17.90
N ALA A 405 -9.33 21.44 19.15
CA ALA A 405 -10.44 21.09 20.05
C ALA A 405 -11.26 22.29 20.54
N LYS A 406 -10.75 23.53 20.45
CA LYS A 406 -11.44 24.75 20.90
C LYS A 406 -11.18 25.91 19.94
N THR A 407 -12.24 26.51 19.41
CA THR A 407 -12.22 27.93 19.04
C THR A 407 -12.07 28.71 20.34
N VAL A 408 -10.86 29.14 20.69
CA VAL A 408 -10.71 30.25 21.64
C VAL A 408 -11.34 31.45 20.96
N THR A 409 -12.54 31.82 21.39
CA THR A 409 -13.13 33.11 21.08
C THR A 409 -12.17 34.16 21.61
N VAL A 410 -11.33 34.71 20.73
CA VAL A 410 -10.61 35.95 21.01
C VAL A 410 -11.69 37.01 21.13
N ARG A 411 -12.14 37.25 22.37
CA ARG A 411 -12.98 38.40 22.71
C ARG A 411 -12.07 39.60 22.48
N ARG A 412 -12.25 40.31 21.36
CA ARG A 412 -11.61 41.63 21.17
C ARG A 412 -11.99 42.48 22.38
N PRO A 413 -11.05 43.15 23.06
CA PRO A 413 -11.41 44.21 23.99
C PRO A 413 -12.24 45.23 23.20
N SER A 414 -13.43 45.55 23.69
CA SER A 414 -14.23 46.64 23.17
C SER A 414 -13.40 47.91 23.27
N ALA A 415 -13.15 48.56 22.13
CA ALA A 415 -12.54 49.88 22.06
C ALA A 415 -13.56 50.93 22.52
N THR A 416 -13.90 50.93 23.80
CA THR A 416 -14.71 51.96 24.46
C THR A 416 -14.47 51.88 25.97
N ALA A 417 -13.30 52.33 26.42
CA ALA A 417 -13.09 52.90 27.74
C ALA A 417 -11.69 53.52 27.82
N ALA A 418 -11.61 54.68 28.47
CA ALA A 418 -10.42 55.46 28.81
C ALA A 418 -9.86 56.39 27.72
N THR A 419 -10.67 57.39 27.34
CA THR A 419 -10.20 58.77 27.45
C THR A 419 -9.96 59.07 28.93
N ALA A 420 -8.71 59.05 29.36
CA ALA A 420 -8.27 59.69 30.59
C ALA A 420 -6.95 60.40 30.26
N THR A 421 -7.06 61.71 30.14
CA THR A 421 -5.99 62.70 30.09
C THR A 421 -4.99 62.47 31.22
N PHE A 422 -3.71 62.47 30.92
CA PHE A 422 -2.64 62.55 31.92
C PHE A 422 -1.85 63.84 31.69
N ASP A 423 -1.84 64.64 32.75
CA ASP A 423 -1.21 65.96 32.91
C ASP A 423 0.24 65.77 33.41
N PRO A 424 1.25 66.54 32.96
CA PRO A 424 2.63 66.38 33.41
C PRO A 424 3.03 67.48 34.42
N ALA A 425 3.11 67.12 35.71
CA ALA A 425 3.81 67.88 36.76
C ALA A 425 4.10 66.91 37.93
N GLU A 426 5.36 66.57 38.19
CA GLU A 426 6.25 67.12 39.25
C GLU A 426 6.22 66.29 40.55
N ASP A 427 7.40 66.27 41.20
CA ASP A 427 7.77 65.72 42.51
C ASP A 427 8.17 64.23 42.57
N ALA A 428 9.44 63.82 42.69
CA ALA A 428 10.56 64.15 43.61
C ALA A 428 10.54 63.40 44.96
N CYS A 429 11.54 62.53 45.12
CA CYS A 429 12.30 62.14 46.33
C CYS A 429 11.66 61.41 47.54
N HIS A 430 12.50 60.52 48.11
CA HIS A 430 12.47 59.86 49.44
C HIS A 430 11.43 58.73 49.62
N ASP A 431 11.75 57.49 50.04
CA ASP A 431 12.92 56.88 50.71
C ASP A 431 13.19 55.45 50.19
#